data_AF-A0A6P5GSC9-F1
#
_entry.id   AF-A0A6P5GSC9-F1
#
_cell.length_a   1.000
_cell.length_b   1.000
_cell.length_c   1.000
_cell.angle_alpha   90.00
_cell.angle_beta   90.00
_cell.angle_gamma   90.00
#
_symmetry.space_group_name_H-M   'P 1'
#
loop_
_entity.id
_entity.type
_entity.pdbx_description
1 polymer ?
#
loop_
_entity_poly.entity_id
_entity_poly.type
_entity_poly.pdbx_seq_one_letter_code
_entity_poly.pdbx_strand_id
1 'polypeptide(L)'
;MALARFGAIRRLHHAFQSSSSLQFPSISRCSPIYPNSIISNSIIRGYSHHGSIVDSSHKVGGIFSPKTINSMLVFSVKILELMVHADRARSMSTSKVPVGARQVGLKVTMLSPGFVYEPYTPREPIPFWKRWFTPSGWRRTKEDIILEMKSAYAITRLRKVAGYTKKLFYQQAIRLYKEINTLMANGDTSSLRKVVTEKMYSTLKNELKRRESMWSSVHWELVEPVVSIRTLRARMKFEAYDAKGAVVSGDRTKEVLVKDIWVFERSLFHPGAEWRLCARLSI
;
A
#
# COMPACT_ATOMS: atom_id res chain seq x y z
N MET A 1 12.06 -14.40 -68.06
CA MET A 1 11.87 -13.01 -67.57
C MET A 1 11.79 -13.05 -66.04
N ALA A 2 12.81 -13.41 -65.28
CA ALA A 2 14.12 -12.78 -65.08
C ALA A 2 14.03 -11.33 -64.55
N LEU A 3 14.24 -11.19 -63.22
CA LEU A 3 14.80 -10.08 -62.42
C LEU A 3 14.36 -10.36 -60.96
N ALA A 4 15.00 -11.21 -60.16
CA ALA A 4 16.38 -11.22 -59.66
C ALA A 4 16.78 -9.93 -58.91
N ARG A 5 17.06 -10.14 -57.60
CA ARG A 5 17.93 -9.40 -56.66
C ARG A 5 17.24 -8.45 -55.67
N PHE A 6 17.11 -8.91 -54.42
CA PHE A 6 17.94 -8.44 -53.31
C PHE A 6 18.06 -9.55 -52.26
N GLY A 7 19.27 -10.10 -52.14
CA GLY A 7 19.71 -10.95 -51.04
C GLY A 7 20.51 -10.13 -50.02
N ALA A 8 20.69 -10.73 -48.84
CA ALA A 8 21.23 -10.18 -47.59
C ALA A 8 20.20 -9.28 -46.86
N ILE A 9 19.68 -9.64 -45.69
CA ILE A 9 20.43 -9.86 -44.44
C ILE A 9 19.84 -11.07 -43.69
N ARG A 10 20.60 -12.17 -43.70
CA ARG A 10 20.53 -13.26 -42.72
C ARG A 10 21.62 -12.94 -41.70
N ARG A 11 21.25 -12.39 -40.54
CA ARG A 11 22.01 -12.36 -39.26
C ARG A 11 21.34 -11.32 -38.34
N LEU A 12 21.23 -11.66 -37.05
CA LEU A 12 20.62 -10.91 -35.94
C LEU A 12 19.19 -11.30 -35.54
N HIS A 13 18.90 -12.60 -35.41
CA HIS A 13 17.81 -13.06 -34.54
C HIS A 13 18.21 -14.16 -33.53
N HIS A 14 19.51 -14.41 -33.39
CA HIS A 14 20.08 -15.26 -32.33
C HIS A 14 21.04 -14.43 -31.47
N ALA A 15 20.47 -13.61 -30.59
CA ALA A 15 21.16 -13.03 -29.44
C ALA A 15 20.13 -12.36 -28.53
N PHE A 16 19.28 -13.15 -27.85
CA PHE A 16 18.77 -12.84 -26.51
C PHE A 16 18.01 -14.05 -25.94
N GLN A 17 18.68 -15.21 -25.97
CA GLN A 17 18.22 -16.40 -25.23
C GLN A 17 19.45 -17.07 -24.62
N SER A 18 20.08 -16.36 -23.68
CA SER A 18 21.10 -16.90 -22.78
C SER A 18 21.35 -15.91 -21.65
N SER A 19 20.48 -15.93 -20.66
CA SER A 19 20.86 -15.62 -19.28
C SER A 19 19.92 -16.40 -18.39
N SER A 20 20.27 -17.67 -18.25
CA SER A 20 20.55 -18.30 -16.97
C SER A 20 19.64 -17.89 -15.82
N SER A 21 18.87 -18.87 -15.36
CA SER A 21 18.43 -19.02 -13.98
C SER A 21 19.48 -18.48 -12.99
N LEU A 22 19.27 -17.26 -12.52
CA LEU A 22 20.00 -16.69 -11.40
C LEU A 22 19.03 -16.64 -10.23
N GLN A 23 19.25 -17.57 -9.31
CA GLN A 23 18.68 -17.59 -7.98
C GLN A 23 18.87 -16.21 -7.35
N PHE A 24 17.76 -15.54 -7.06
CA PHE A 24 17.77 -14.35 -6.24
C PHE A 24 18.10 -14.75 -4.80
N PRO A 25 19.01 -14.06 -4.10
CA PRO A 25 19.01 -14.11 -2.65
C PRO A 25 17.78 -13.33 -2.18
N SER A 26 16.69 -14.06 -2.00
CA SER A 26 15.56 -13.62 -1.20
C SER A 26 16.06 -13.23 0.18
N ILE A 27 15.81 -11.98 0.57
CA ILE A 27 15.86 -11.55 1.97
C ILE A 27 15.12 -12.61 2.80
N SER A 28 15.84 -13.19 3.75
CA SER A 28 15.43 -14.31 4.60
C SER A 28 14.01 -14.15 5.14
N ARG A 29 13.10 -14.95 4.59
CA ARG A 29 11.83 -15.28 5.24
C ARG A 29 12.10 -16.47 6.15
N CYS A 30 12.18 -16.24 7.45
CA CYS A 30 12.00 -17.33 8.41
C CYS A 30 10.51 -17.68 8.43
N SER A 31 10.15 -18.80 7.82
CA SER A 31 8.89 -19.50 8.09
C SER A 31 9.10 -20.35 9.35
N PRO A 32 8.22 -20.30 10.37
CA PRO A 32 8.30 -21.23 11.48
C PRO A 32 7.84 -22.63 11.03
N ILE A 33 8.74 -23.59 11.18
CA ILE A 33 8.46 -25.03 11.22
C ILE A 33 7.81 -25.30 12.58
N TYR A 34 6.56 -25.78 12.59
CA TYR A 34 5.94 -26.32 13.80
C TYR A 34 6.29 -27.81 13.93
N PRO A 35 6.87 -28.28 15.04
CA PRO A 35 6.85 -29.69 15.38
C PRO A 35 5.55 -30.03 16.12
N ASN A 36 4.99 -31.20 15.79
CA ASN A 36 3.88 -31.85 16.48
C ASN A 36 4.30 -32.39 17.86
N SER A 37 3.47 -32.15 18.88
CA SER A 37 3.31 -32.99 20.09
C SER A 37 2.02 -32.53 20.81
N ILE A 38 0.88 -33.20 20.68
CA ILE A 38 0.36 -34.28 21.57
C ILE A 38 0.62 -34.03 23.07
N ILE A 39 -0.48 -33.78 23.82
CA ILE A 39 -0.81 -34.05 25.25
C ILE A 39 -2.14 -33.29 25.50
N SER A 40 -3.31 -33.90 25.28
CA SER A 40 -4.16 -34.66 26.22
C SER A 40 -4.93 -33.83 27.27
N ASN A 41 -6.24 -33.70 27.02
CA ASN A 41 -7.41 -33.70 27.91
C ASN A 41 -7.28 -33.44 29.42
N SER A 42 -8.15 -32.58 29.96
CA SER A 42 -9.20 -33.00 30.93
C SER A 42 -10.19 -31.87 31.34
N ILE A 43 -11.49 -32.17 31.14
CA ILE A 43 -12.65 -32.03 32.07
C ILE A 43 -13.07 -30.58 32.45
N ILE A 44 -14.32 -30.12 32.20
CA ILE A 44 -15.59 -30.36 32.94
C ILE A 44 -16.78 -30.07 31.96
N ARG A 45 -17.62 -31.08 31.60
CA ARG A 45 -19.07 -31.27 31.95
C ARG A 45 -19.93 -29.99 31.95
N GLY A 46 -21.13 -29.86 31.39
CA GLY A 46 -22.19 -30.64 30.73
C GLY A 46 -23.21 -29.54 30.27
N TYR A 47 -24.18 -29.70 29.38
CA TYR A 47 -25.24 -30.67 29.26
C TYR A 47 -25.87 -30.51 27.85
N SER A 48 -26.29 -31.64 27.30
CA SER A 48 -27.01 -31.81 26.03
C SER A 48 -28.47 -31.32 26.11
N HIS A 49 -29.06 -30.94 24.97
CA HIS A 49 -30.37 -31.38 24.42
C HIS A 49 -30.63 -30.57 23.12
N HIS A 50 -30.51 -31.17 21.92
CA HIS A 50 -31.55 -31.85 21.12
C HIS A 50 -32.59 -30.91 20.47
N GLY A 51 -32.73 -30.96 19.13
CA GLY A 51 -33.89 -30.39 18.41
C GLY A 51 -33.60 -29.87 17.00
N SER A 52 -34.05 -30.62 15.99
CA SER A 52 -33.85 -30.43 14.55
C SER A 52 -34.86 -29.48 13.86
N ILE A 53 -34.45 -28.94 12.71
CA ILE A 53 -35.16 -28.81 11.42
C ILE A 53 -36.65 -28.41 11.45
N VAL A 54 -37.00 -27.25 10.86
CA VAL A 54 -38.13 -27.13 9.91
C VAL A 54 -37.84 -26.02 8.89
N ASP A 55 -37.97 -26.40 7.62
CA ASP A 55 -37.99 -25.60 6.40
C ASP A 55 -39.40 -24.99 6.20
N SER A 56 -39.52 -23.74 5.73
CA SER A 56 -40.77 -23.31 5.09
C SER A 56 -40.54 -22.23 4.03
N SER A 57 -40.87 -22.64 2.81
CA SER A 57 -41.02 -21.82 1.61
C SER A 57 -42.43 -21.24 1.57
N HIS A 58 -42.57 -19.98 1.17
CA HIS A 58 -43.78 -19.51 0.49
C HIS A 58 -43.43 -18.61 -0.69
N LYS A 59 -43.83 -19.05 -1.88
CA LYS A 59 -43.98 -18.24 -3.11
C LYS A 59 -45.40 -17.67 -3.15
N VAL A 60 -45.54 -16.41 -3.54
CA VAL A 60 -46.71 -15.86 -4.26
C VAL A 60 -46.18 -14.93 -5.35
N GLY A 61 -46.72 -15.04 -6.56
CA GLY A 61 -46.23 -14.36 -7.76
C GLY A 61 -47.23 -13.41 -8.44
N GLY A 62 -46.71 -12.72 -9.47
CA GLY A 62 -47.41 -12.04 -10.57
C GLY A 62 -47.86 -10.59 -10.34
N ILE A 63 -47.90 -9.64 -11.29
CA ILE A 63 -47.80 -9.63 -12.78
C ILE A 63 -47.81 -8.13 -13.28
N PHE A 64 -47.23 -7.83 -14.48
CA PHE A 64 -47.24 -6.61 -15.38
C PHE A 64 -46.65 -5.24 -14.88
N SER A 65 -45.57 -4.62 -15.44
CA SER A 65 -45.22 -4.01 -16.76
C SER A 65 -45.37 -2.45 -16.78
N PRO A 66 -44.90 -1.66 -17.78
CA PRO A 66 -43.66 -0.87 -17.75
C PRO A 66 -43.82 0.67 -17.94
N LYS A 67 -42.68 1.40 -17.84
CA LYS A 67 -42.37 2.81 -18.25
C LYS A 67 -42.45 3.90 -17.16
N THR A 68 -41.32 4.59 -16.92
CA THR A 68 -41.08 6.01 -17.31
C THR A 68 -39.89 6.61 -16.54
N ILE A 69 -38.82 6.89 -17.30
CA ILE A 69 -37.96 8.11 -17.29
C ILE A 69 -38.05 9.02 -16.05
N ASN A 70 -36.96 9.18 -15.27
CA ASN A 70 -36.04 10.34 -15.32
C ASN A 70 -35.10 10.41 -14.11
N SER A 71 -34.02 11.16 -14.31
CA SER A 71 -33.27 11.91 -13.28
C SER A 71 -32.08 11.22 -12.61
N MET A 72 -30.88 11.64 -13.05
CA MET A 72 -29.66 11.62 -12.26
C MET A 72 -29.92 12.23 -10.88
N LEU A 73 -29.72 11.47 -9.82
CA LEU A 73 -29.48 12.03 -8.50
C LEU A 73 -28.11 11.57 -7.98
N VAL A 74 -27.23 12.55 -7.97
CA VAL A 74 -25.98 12.62 -7.23
C VAL A 74 -26.25 12.20 -5.79
N PHE A 75 -25.86 10.99 -5.41
CA PHE A 75 -25.88 10.57 -4.01
C PHE A 75 -24.77 11.30 -3.25
N SER A 76 -25.10 12.48 -2.74
CA SER A 76 -24.45 13.07 -1.58
C SER A 76 -24.89 12.25 -0.37
N VAL A 77 -24.05 11.31 0.05
CA VAL A 77 -24.25 10.54 1.28
C VAL A 77 -23.99 11.48 2.45
N LYS A 78 -25.02 12.23 2.85
CA LYS A 78 -25.15 12.69 4.24
C LYS A 78 -25.47 11.44 5.05
N ILE A 79 -24.50 11.01 5.84
CA ILE A 79 -24.67 9.95 6.85
C ILE A 79 -25.74 10.45 7.81
N LEU A 80 -26.96 9.95 7.61
CA LEU A 80 -28.07 10.09 8.54
C LEU A 80 -27.69 9.29 9.78
N GLU A 81 -27.74 9.95 10.94
CA GLU A 81 -27.53 9.36 12.25
C GLU A 81 -28.36 8.08 12.40
N LEU A 82 -27.68 6.95 12.38
CA LEU A 82 -28.25 5.66 12.72
C LEU A 82 -28.44 5.63 14.25
N MET A 83 -29.54 6.20 14.75
CA MET A 83 -30.02 5.96 16.12
C MET A 83 -30.48 4.50 16.22
N VAL A 84 -29.56 3.60 16.55
CA VAL A 84 -29.91 2.28 17.06
C VAL A 84 -30.26 2.46 18.53
N HIS A 85 -31.56 2.52 18.83
CA HIS A 85 -32.08 2.30 20.18
C HIS A 85 -31.79 0.85 20.57
N ALA A 86 -30.70 0.64 21.31
CA ALA A 86 -30.43 -0.59 22.04
C ALA A 86 -30.74 -0.30 23.51
N ASP A 87 -32.02 -0.39 23.87
CA ASP A 87 -32.42 -0.46 25.26
C ASP A 87 -32.00 -1.81 25.85
N ARG A 88 -31.54 -1.74 27.11
CA ARG A 88 -31.31 -2.84 28.06
C ARG A 88 -29.86 -3.31 28.20
N ALA A 89 -29.07 -2.54 28.95
CA ALA A 89 -28.02 -3.10 29.80
C ALA A 89 -27.96 -2.41 31.17
N ARG A 90 -28.05 -3.27 32.18
CA ARG A 90 -28.09 -3.10 33.64
C ARG A 90 -27.17 -2.01 34.20
N SER A 91 -27.75 -1.19 35.09
CA SER A 91 -27.12 -0.12 35.87
C SER A 91 -25.96 -0.63 36.74
N MET A 92 -24.80 0.00 36.63
CA MET A 92 -23.64 -0.18 37.51
C MET A 92 -23.32 1.15 38.20
N SER A 93 -23.20 1.05 39.53
CA SER A 93 -22.93 2.08 40.55
C SER A 93 -22.30 3.40 40.10
N THR A 94 -22.95 4.50 40.51
CA THR A 94 -22.47 5.88 40.34
C THR A 94 -21.34 6.16 41.34
N SER A 95 -20.08 6.17 40.90
CA SER A 95 -19.02 6.86 41.64
C SER A 95 -19.14 8.35 41.33
N LYS A 96 -19.41 9.17 42.36
CA LYS A 96 -19.54 10.63 42.24
C LYS A 96 -18.27 11.23 41.62
N VAL A 97 -18.37 11.70 40.38
CA VAL A 97 -17.34 12.53 39.72
C VAL A 97 -17.32 13.90 40.41
N PRO A 98 -16.16 14.46 40.77
CA PRO A 98 -16.08 15.74 41.48
C PRO A 98 -16.72 16.87 40.67
N VAL A 99 -17.58 17.63 41.35
CA VAL A 99 -18.25 18.84 40.85
C VAL A 99 -17.17 19.88 40.55
N GLY A 100 -16.77 19.97 39.28
CA GLY A 100 -15.69 20.88 38.84
C GLY A 100 -14.94 20.42 37.59
N ALA A 101 -15.06 19.14 37.19
CA ALA A 101 -14.46 18.65 35.95
C ALA A 101 -15.25 19.13 34.71
N ARG A 102 -14.93 20.32 34.21
CA ARG A 102 -15.43 20.84 32.93
C ARG A 102 -14.95 19.89 31.82
N GLN A 103 -15.87 19.13 31.21
CA GLN A 103 -15.55 18.33 30.04
C GLN A 103 -15.23 19.27 28.87
N VAL A 104 -13.95 19.57 28.68
CA VAL A 104 -13.45 20.24 27.47
C VAL A 104 -13.46 19.22 26.34
N GLY A 105 -14.34 19.40 25.37
CA GLY A 105 -14.35 18.58 24.16
C GLY A 105 -13.07 18.77 23.35
N LEU A 106 -12.15 17.80 23.40
CA LEU A 106 -10.93 17.81 22.60
C LEU A 106 -11.29 17.48 21.14
N LYS A 107 -11.28 18.50 20.27
CA LYS A 107 -11.44 18.30 18.83
C LYS A 107 -10.12 17.79 18.24
N VAL A 108 -10.01 16.47 18.06
CA VAL A 108 -8.86 15.86 17.41
C VAL A 108 -8.89 16.15 15.91
N THR A 109 -7.95 16.95 15.42
CA THR A 109 -7.76 17.17 13.98
C THR A 109 -6.74 16.17 13.44
N MET A 110 -7.19 15.32 12.52
CA MET A 110 -6.32 14.33 11.88
C MET A 110 -5.56 14.95 10.72
N LEU A 111 -4.22 15.00 10.81
CA LEU A 111 -3.38 15.55 9.74
C LEU A 111 -3.31 14.64 8.51
N SER A 112 -3.47 13.33 8.69
CA SER A 112 -3.34 12.32 7.63
C SER A 112 -4.07 11.04 8.02
N PRO A 113 -4.90 10.45 7.13
CA PRO A 113 -5.49 9.13 7.32
C PRO A 113 -4.47 7.99 7.42
N GLY A 114 -3.29 8.08 6.80
CA GLY A 114 -2.22 7.08 6.94
C GLY A 114 -2.54 5.71 6.34
N PHE A 115 -3.45 5.63 5.36
CA PHE A 115 -3.73 4.40 4.61
C PHE A 115 -3.85 4.69 3.11
N VAL A 116 -3.54 3.68 2.30
CA VAL A 116 -3.63 3.73 0.85
C VAL A 116 -5.01 3.25 0.42
N TYR A 117 -5.75 4.08 -0.31
CA TYR A 117 -7.11 3.75 -0.77
C TYR A 117 -7.12 2.67 -1.86
N GLU A 118 -6.30 2.86 -2.90
CA GLU A 118 -6.19 1.95 -4.04
C GLU A 118 -4.70 1.62 -4.25
N PRO A 119 -4.21 0.48 -3.71
CA PRO A 119 -2.80 0.10 -3.81
C PRO A 119 -2.36 -0.07 -5.26
N TYR A 120 -1.14 0.35 -5.57
CA TYR A 120 -0.59 0.18 -6.90
C TYR A 120 -0.31 -1.30 -7.19
N THR A 121 -0.90 -1.80 -8.26
CA THR A 121 -0.62 -3.13 -8.81
C THR A 121 -0.01 -2.98 -10.20
N PRO A 122 1.09 -3.68 -10.52
CA PRO A 122 1.59 -3.75 -11.88
C PRO A 122 0.50 -4.32 -12.80
N ARG A 123 0.21 -3.62 -13.90
CA ARG A 123 -0.80 -4.08 -14.86
C ARG A 123 -0.18 -5.11 -15.81
N GLU A 124 -0.85 -6.24 -15.96
CA GLU A 124 -0.49 -7.24 -16.95
C GLU A 124 -0.95 -6.78 -18.35
N PRO A 125 -0.11 -6.91 -19.39
CA PRO A 125 -0.51 -6.56 -20.74
C PRO A 125 -1.57 -7.56 -21.25
N ILE A 126 -2.71 -7.03 -21.70
CA ILE A 126 -3.76 -7.83 -22.31
C ILE A 126 -3.54 -7.84 -23.83
N PRO A 127 -3.45 -9.00 -24.48
CA PRO A 127 -3.33 -9.05 -25.93
C PRO A 127 -4.58 -8.43 -26.58
N PHE A 128 -4.38 -7.73 -27.69
CA PHE A 128 -5.42 -6.96 -28.38
C PHE A 128 -6.70 -7.78 -28.62
N TRP A 129 -6.58 -9.01 -29.12
CA TRP A 129 -7.72 -9.89 -29.39
C TRP A 129 -8.54 -10.20 -28.13
N LYS A 130 -7.89 -10.47 -27.00
CA LYS A 130 -8.58 -10.71 -25.73
C LYS A 130 -9.29 -9.45 -25.23
N ARG A 131 -8.69 -8.28 -25.48
CA ARG A 131 -9.25 -6.98 -25.10
C ARG A 131 -10.56 -6.65 -25.81
N TRP A 132 -10.67 -7.02 -27.08
CA TRP A 132 -11.82 -6.67 -27.93
C TRP A 132 -12.85 -7.79 -28.10
N PHE A 133 -12.44 -9.06 -28.03
CA PHE A 133 -13.31 -10.18 -28.39
C PHE A 133 -13.69 -11.11 -27.23
N THR A 134 -13.27 -10.80 -25.99
CA THR A 134 -13.65 -11.59 -24.81
C THR A 134 -14.41 -10.74 -23.79
N PRO A 135 -15.51 -11.23 -23.20
CA PRO A 135 -16.25 -10.49 -22.16
C PRO A 135 -15.38 -10.13 -20.94
N SER A 136 -14.42 -10.99 -20.59
CA SER A 136 -13.45 -10.71 -19.52
C SER A 136 -12.50 -9.57 -19.89
N GLY A 137 -12.11 -9.44 -21.16
CA GLY A 137 -11.29 -8.34 -21.65
C GLY A 137 -12.02 -7.00 -21.62
N TRP A 138 -13.33 -6.97 -21.90
CA TRP A 138 -14.14 -5.76 -21.78
C TRP A 138 -14.24 -5.28 -20.34
N ARG A 139 -14.48 -6.19 -19.39
CA ARG A 139 -14.51 -5.86 -17.95
C ARG A 139 -13.18 -5.23 -17.50
N ARG A 140 -12.05 -5.86 -17.87
CA ARG A 140 -10.72 -5.33 -17.55
C ARG A 140 -10.42 -3.99 -18.21
N THR A 141 -10.81 -3.81 -19.47
CA THR A 141 -10.61 -2.54 -20.18
C THR A 141 -11.43 -1.42 -19.55
N LYS A 142 -12.67 -1.70 -19.14
CA LYS A 142 -13.50 -0.76 -18.40
C LYS A 142 -12.83 -0.36 -17.08
N GLU A 143 -12.32 -1.32 -16.31
CA GLU A 143 -11.60 -1.06 -15.05
C GLU A 143 -10.35 -0.20 -15.28
N ASP A 144 -9.55 -0.49 -16.31
CA ASP A 144 -8.37 0.29 -16.69
C ASP A 144 -8.72 1.75 -16.99
N ILE A 145 -9.78 1.97 -17.79
CA ILE A 145 -10.27 3.30 -18.15
C ILE A 145 -10.76 4.05 -16.90
N ILE A 146 -11.57 3.39 -16.06
CA ILE A 146 -12.06 3.98 -14.81
C ILE A 146 -10.89 4.41 -13.92
N LEU A 147 -9.85 3.58 -13.80
CA LEU A 147 -8.67 3.88 -13.00
C LEU A 147 -7.87 5.06 -13.56
N GLU A 148 -7.76 5.17 -14.88
CA GLU A 148 -7.13 6.32 -15.53
C GLU A 148 -7.94 7.60 -15.35
N MET A 149 -9.27 7.52 -15.44
CA MET A 149 -10.17 8.64 -15.17
C MET A 149 -10.09 9.10 -13.71
N LYS A 150 -10.09 8.17 -12.74
CA LYS A 150 -9.86 8.48 -11.32
C LYS A 150 -8.54 9.21 -11.11
N SER A 151 -7.47 8.71 -11.74
CA SER A 151 -6.13 9.30 -11.65
C SER A 151 -6.09 10.71 -12.25
N ALA A 152 -6.70 10.90 -13.42
CA ALA A 152 -6.82 12.20 -14.07
C ALA A 152 -7.62 13.18 -13.20
N TYR A 153 -8.77 12.75 -12.66
CA TYR A 153 -9.58 13.55 -11.76
C TYR A 153 -8.79 13.96 -10.51
N ALA A 154 -8.09 13.04 -9.86
CA ALA A 154 -7.25 13.32 -8.70
C ALA A 154 -6.15 14.36 -9.02
N ILE A 155 -5.46 14.21 -10.15
CA ILE A 155 -4.43 15.16 -10.59
C ILE A 155 -5.03 16.53 -10.87
N THR A 156 -6.19 16.62 -11.53
CA THR A 156 -6.84 17.91 -11.80
C THR A 156 -7.26 18.62 -10.52
N ARG A 157 -7.82 17.89 -9.54
CA ARG A 157 -8.14 18.48 -8.23
C ARG A 157 -6.88 18.93 -7.48
N LEU A 158 -5.83 18.12 -7.51
CA LEU A 158 -4.55 18.43 -6.87
C LEU A 158 -3.90 19.69 -7.46
N ARG A 159 -3.98 19.87 -8.79
CA ARG A 159 -3.53 21.09 -9.48
C ARG A 159 -4.34 22.32 -9.05
N LYS A 160 -5.67 22.20 -9.00
CA LYS A 160 -6.57 23.31 -8.63
C LYS A 160 -6.37 23.78 -7.20
N VAL A 161 -6.24 22.86 -6.24
CA VAL A 161 -6.17 23.22 -4.81
C VAL A 161 -4.77 23.66 -4.41
N ALA A 162 -3.73 23.02 -4.95
CA ALA A 162 -2.43 23.05 -4.33
C ALA A 162 -1.27 23.16 -5.33
N GLY A 163 -1.53 23.68 -6.54
CA GLY A 163 -0.49 24.11 -7.49
C GLY A 163 0.44 23.00 -7.99
N TYR A 164 -0.04 21.76 -8.06
CA TYR A 164 0.83 20.61 -8.32
C TYR A 164 1.47 20.61 -9.70
N THR A 165 2.79 20.41 -9.73
CA THR A 165 3.57 20.14 -10.94
C THR A 165 4.32 18.81 -10.80
N LYS A 166 4.26 17.98 -11.85
CA LYS A 166 4.86 16.64 -11.86
C LYS A 166 6.39 16.65 -11.63
N LYS A 167 7.11 17.61 -12.25
CA LYS A 167 8.57 17.75 -12.11
C LYS A 167 8.98 18.09 -10.68
N LEU A 168 8.32 19.08 -10.09
CA LEU A 168 8.56 19.51 -8.71
C LEU A 168 8.29 18.39 -7.71
N PHE A 169 7.19 17.65 -7.90
CA PHE A 169 6.90 16.47 -7.09
C PHE A 169 7.98 15.40 -7.20
N TYR A 170 8.52 15.15 -8.40
CA TYR A 170 9.59 14.16 -8.58
C TYR A 170 10.89 14.56 -7.88
N GLN A 171 11.27 15.83 -7.96
CA GLN A 171 12.42 16.35 -7.22
C GLN A 171 12.21 16.22 -5.70
N GLN A 172 11.02 16.59 -5.21
CA GLN A 172 10.65 16.45 -3.80
C GLN A 172 10.64 14.99 -3.35
N ALA A 173 10.10 14.07 -4.16
CA ALA A 173 10.06 12.65 -3.84
C ALA A 173 11.47 12.05 -3.71
N ILE A 174 12.40 12.42 -4.59
CA ILE A 174 13.80 11.98 -4.49
C ILE A 174 14.45 12.55 -3.23
N ARG A 175 14.21 13.83 -2.93
CA ARG A 175 14.70 14.47 -1.71
C ARG A 175 14.20 13.74 -0.45
N LEU A 176 12.89 13.53 -0.35
CA LEU A 176 12.26 12.81 0.77
C LEU A 176 12.79 11.38 0.87
N TYR A 177 13.00 10.71 -0.26
CA TYR A 177 13.57 9.36 -0.28
C TYR A 177 14.97 9.33 0.32
N LYS A 178 15.84 10.26 -0.09
CA LYS A 178 17.19 10.38 0.48
C LYS A 178 17.13 10.72 1.97
N GLU A 179 16.36 11.74 2.33
CA GLU A 179 16.21 12.19 3.71
C GLU A 179 15.72 11.07 4.63
N ILE A 180 14.67 10.35 4.25
CA ILE A 180 14.16 9.23 5.05
C ILE A 180 15.20 8.13 5.18
N ASN A 181 15.89 7.75 4.11
CA ASN A 181 16.90 6.70 4.20
C ASN A 181 18.14 7.12 5.01
N THR A 182 18.55 8.39 4.94
CA THR A 182 19.62 8.93 5.80
C THR A 182 19.18 8.95 7.27
N LEU A 183 17.95 9.38 7.57
CA LEU A 183 17.40 9.33 8.93
C LEU A 183 17.29 7.88 9.44
N MET A 184 16.89 6.96 8.57
CA MET A 184 16.87 5.53 8.88
C MET A 184 18.27 4.98 9.09
N ALA A 185 19.29 5.43 8.35
CA ALA A 185 20.67 5.01 8.56
C ALA A 185 21.18 5.47 9.94
N ASN A 186 20.99 6.76 10.26
CA ASN A 186 21.41 7.39 11.51
C ASN A 186 20.62 6.90 12.75
N GLY A 187 19.34 6.52 12.59
CA GLY A 187 18.47 6.15 13.70
C GLY A 187 17.69 7.31 14.35
N ASP A 188 17.62 8.47 13.69
CA ASP A 188 16.99 9.69 14.23
C ASP A 188 15.44 9.64 14.18
N THR A 189 14.84 9.07 15.22
CA THR A 189 13.37 8.85 15.27
C THR A 189 12.53 10.13 15.35
N SER A 190 13.04 11.19 15.98
CA SER A 190 12.30 12.45 16.20
C SER A 190 12.09 13.22 14.89
N SER A 191 13.14 13.33 14.07
CA SER A 191 13.10 13.91 12.74
C SER A 191 12.29 13.04 11.77
N LEU A 192 12.46 11.72 11.84
CA LEU A 192 11.71 10.77 11.01
C LEU A 192 10.19 10.91 11.17
N ARG A 193 9.70 11.14 12.40
CA ARG A 193 8.27 11.32 12.67
C ARG A 193 7.64 12.51 11.94
N LYS A 194 8.41 13.55 11.62
CA LYS A 194 7.90 14.74 10.90
C LYS A 194 7.67 14.45 9.41
N VAL A 195 8.55 13.64 8.82
CA VAL A 195 8.59 13.36 7.38
C VAL A 195 7.64 12.20 6.99
N VAL A 196 7.25 11.38 7.96
CA VAL A 196 6.51 10.14 7.75
C VAL A 196 5.12 10.23 8.40
N THR A 197 4.15 9.51 7.84
CA THR A 197 2.82 9.35 8.47
C THR A 197 2.89 8.50 9.73
N GLU A 198 1.94 8.65 10.65
CA GLU A 198 1.98 7.97 11.96
C GLU A 198 2.03 6.43 11.86
N LYS A 199 1.29 5.85 10.88
CA LYS A 199 1.30 4.40 10.63
C LYS A 199 2.63 3.90 10.07
N MET A 200 3.24 4.66 9.16
CA MET A 200 4.54 4.26 8.61
C MET A 200 5.66 4.50 9.62
N TYR A 201 5.57 5.54 10.45
CA TYR A 201 6.53 5.80 11.52
C TYR A 201 6.62 4.62 12.50
N SER A 202 5.49 4.04 12.92
CA SER A 202 5.52 2.87 13.80
C SER A 202 6.16 1.66 13.12
N THR A 203 5.91 1.46 11.83
CA THR A 203 6.52 0.37 11.02
C THR A 203 8.04 0.55 10.94
N LEU A 204 8.51 1.73 10.55
CA LEU A 204 9.93 2.05 10.45
C LEU A 204 10.64 2.01 11.81
N LYS A 205 10.00 2.47 12.87
CA LYS A 205 10.53 2.38 14.24
C LYS A 205 10.70 0.94 14.70
N ASN A 206 9.77 0.05 14.35
CA ASN A 206 9.89 -1.37 14.67
C ASN A 206 11.01 -2.03 13.86
N GLU A 207 11.19 -1.66 12.59
CA GLU A 207 12.31 -2.09 11.76
C GLU A 207 13.66 -1.62 12.35
N LEU A 208 13.72 -0.37 12.80
CA LEU A 208 14.88 0.23 13.47
C LEU A 208 15.26 -0.53 14.74
N LYS A 209 14.30 -0.80 15.64
CA LYS A 209 14.53 -1.60 16.85
C LYS A 209 15.03 -3.01 16.55
N ARG A 210 14.50 -3.64 15.49
CA ARG A 210 14.95 -4.99 15.09
C ARG A 210 16.41 -4.97 14.63
N ARG A 211 16.82 -3.97 13.84
CA ARG A 211 18.20 -3.88 13.34
C ARG A 211 19.21 -3.42 14.40
N GLU A 212 18.82 -2.64 15.41
CA GLU A 212 19.71 -2.20 16.49
C GLU A 212 20.37 -3.38 17.23
N SER A 213 19.71 -4.54 17.26
CA SER A 213 20.28 -5.77 17.82
C SER A 213 21.39 -6.39 16.98
N MET A 214 21.45 -6.07 15.68
CA MET A 214 22.36 -6.69 14.70
C MET A 214 23.44 -5.72 14.20
N TRP A 215 23.11 -4.45 14.04
CA TRP A 215 23.94 -3.43 13.39
C TRP A 215 24.02 -2.19 14.27
N SER A 216 25.24 -1.68 14.50
CA SER A 216 25.49 -0.46 15.27
C SER A 216 25.35 0.79 14.40
N SER A 217 25.79 0.71 13.15
CA SER A 217 25.78 1.81 12.20
C SER A 217 25.59 1.28 10.78
N VAL A 218 25.03 2.13 9.93
CA VAL A 218 24.71 1.77 8.54
C VAL A 218 25.17 2.91 7.65
N HIS A 219 25.98 2.58 6.66
CA HIS A 219 26.29 3.46 5.55
C HIS A 219 25.28 3.21 4.42
N TRP A 220 24.65 4.28 3.96
CA TRP A 220 23.71 4.24 2.85
C TRP A 220 23.98 5.39 1.90
N GLU A 221 24.03 5.07 0.61
CA GLU A 221 24.21 6.06 -0.46
C GLU A 221 23.32 5.71 -1.66
N LEU A 222 22.63 6.71 -2.19
CA LEU A 222 21.90 6.62 -3.45
C LEU A 222 22.81 7.06 -4.59
N VAL A 223 23.08 6.17 -5.53
CA VAL A 223 23.86 6.47 -6.73
C VAL A 223 22.95 7.12 -7.77
N GLU A 224 23.23 8.37 -8.12
CA GLU A 224 22.53 9.08 -9.21
C GLU A 224 23.09 8.64 -10.59
N PRO A 225 22.29 8.65 -11.68
CA PRO A 225 20.88 9.06 -11.79
C PRO A 225 19.87 7.95 -11.46
N VAL A 226 18.66 8.36 -11.06
CA VAL A 226 17.52 7.45 -10.85
C VAL A 226 16.96 7.00 -12.21
N VAL A 227 16.85 5.69 -12.42
CA VAL A 227 16.37 5.09 -13.68
C VAL A 227 14.89 5.37 -13.92
N SER A 228 14.07 5.32 -12.86
CA SER A 228 12.62 5.54 -12.93
C SER A 228 12.11 6.13 -11.62
N ILE A 229 11.20 7.10 -11.70
CA ILE A 229 10.62 7.78 -10.52
C ILE A 229 9.18 7.29 -10.21
N ARG A 230 8.40 6.91 -11.24
CA ARG A 230 7.01 6.42 -11.03
C ARG A 230 6.99 5.17 -10.14
N THR A 231 7.94 4.29 -10.39
CA THR A 231 8.38 3.24 -9.48
C THR A 231 9.86 3.48 -9.30
N LEU A 232 10.34 3.66 -8.07
CA LEU A 232 11.72 4.01 -7.84
C LEU A 232 12.61 2.85 -8.31
N ARG A 233 13.41 3.08 -9.35
CA ARG A 233 14.47 2.16 -9.77
C ARG A 233 15.76 2.93 -9.69
N ALA A 234 16.63 2.55 -8.77
CA ALA A 234 17.89 3.24 -8.55
C ALA A 234 18.98 2.26 -8.12
N ARG A 235 20.22 2.70 -8.28
CA ARG A 235 21.39 1.97 -7.79
C ARG A 235 21.73 2.52 -6.40
N MET A 236 22.01 1.63 -5.46
CA MET A 236 22.28 1.98 -4.07
C MET A 236 23.50 1.24 -3.58
N LYS A 237 24.25 1.87 -2.67
CA LYS A 237 25.33 1.25 -1.91
C LYS A 237 24.89 1.16 -0.46
N PHE A 238 25.18 0.02 0.16
CA PHE A 238 24.76 -0.27 1.51
C PHE A 238 25.84 -1.10 2.20
N GLU A 239 26.22 -0.68 3.40
CA GLU A 239 27.14 -1.41 4.27
C GLU A 239 26.69 -1.23 5.73
N ALA A 240 26.64 -2.31 6.48
CA ALA A 240 26.25 -2.34 7.88
C ALA A 240 27.40 -2.83 8.74
N TYR A 241 27.63 -2.15 9.86
CA TYR A 241 28.72 -2.43 10.77
C TYR A 241 28.23 -2.92 12.13
N ASP A 242 29.02 -3.75 12.78
CA ASP A 242 28.84 -4.16 14.18
C ASP A 242 29.33 -3.05 15.14
N ALA A 243 29.08 -3.17 16.44
CA ALA A 243 29.57 -2.25 17.47
C ALA A 243 31.11 -2.11 17.47
N LYS A 244 31.83 -3.14 16.99
CA LYS A 244 33.29 -3.14 16.83
C LYS A 244 33.78 -2.48 15.53
N GLY A 245 32.87 -2.03 14.66
CA GLY A 245 33.19 -1.46 13.35
C GLY A 245 33.48 -2.49 12.25
N ALA A 246 33.31 -3.79 12.53
CA ALA A 246 33.43 -4.84 11.53
C ALA A 246 32.21 -4.85 10.59
N VAL A 247 32.43 -5.13 9.31
CA VAL A 247 31.34 -5.24 8.31
C VAL A 247 30.54 -6.52 8.56
N VAL A 248 29.23 -6.38 8.78
CA VAL A 248 28.30 -7.50 9.01
C VAL A 248 27.54 -7.84 7.72
N SER A 249 27.19 -6.83 6.93
CA SER A 249 26.39 -7.01 5.72
C SER A 249 26.59 -5.88 4.74
N GLY A 250 26.54 -6.19 3.45
CA GLY A 250 26.69 -5.21 2.37
C GLY A 250 28.14 -4.99 1.95
N ASP A 251 28.31 -4.06 1.03
CA ASP A 251 29.58 -3.67 0.43
C ASP A 251 29.44 -2.23 -0.07
N ARG A 252 30.36 -1.37 0.34
CA ARG A 252 30.36 0.05 -0.04
C ARG A 252 30.72 0.30 -1.50
N THR A 253 31.48 -0.60 -2.11
CA THR A 253 31.93 -0.47 -3.51
C THR A 253 30.88 -0.98 -4.48
N LYS A 254 30.11 -2.00 -4.07
CA LYS A 254 29.15 -2.67 -4.92
C LYS A 254 27.84 -1.90 -5.03
N GLU A 255 27.44 -1.61 -6.25
CA GLU A 255 26.13 -1.03 -6.55
C GLU A 255 25.07 -2.13 -6.65
N VAL A 256 23.98 -1.98 -5.91
CA VAL A 256 22.82 -2.86 -5.94
C VAL A 256 21.66 -2.14 -6.61
N LEU A 257 21.05 -2.78 -7.62
CA LEU A 257 19.85 -2.24 -8.26
C LEU A 257 18.62 -2.55 -7.39
N VAL A 258 18.00 -1.51 -6.86
CA VAL A 258 16.82 -1.59 -6.00
C VAL A 258 15.60 -1.11 -6.76
N LYS A 259 14.47 -1.82 -6.58
CA LYS A 259 13.16 -1.46 -7.10
C LYS A 259 12.18 -1.30 -5.94
N ASP A 260 11.82 -0.06 -5.66
CA ASP A 260 10.93 0.31 -4.56
C ASP A 260 9.67 1.01 -5.08
N ILE A 261 8.56 0.84 -4.35
CA ILE A 261 7.33 1.61 -4.57
C ILE A 261 6.96 2.33 -3.29
N TRP A 262 7.18 3.64 -3.29
CA TRP A 262 6.85 4.53 -2.19
C TRP A 262 5.60 5.33 -2.53
N VAL A 263 4.69 5.39 -1.58
CA VAL A 263 3.44 6.13 -1.70
C VAL A 263 3.53 7.33 -0.76
N PHE A 264 3.41 8.53 -1.34
CA PHE A 264 3.41 9.78 -0.59
C PHE A 264 1.99 10.31 -0.45
N GLU A 265 1.74 11.00 0.65
CA GLU A 265 0.46 11.59 0.99
C GLU A 265 0.65 13.05 1.39
N ARG A 266 -0.31 13.90 1.01
CA ARG A 266 -0.39 15.30 1.43
C ARG A 266 -1.83 15.66 1.73
N SER A 267 -2.06 16.32 2.86
CA SER A 267 -3.38 16.82 3.21
C SER A 267 -3.75 18.00 2.31
N LEU A 268 -4.96 17.98 1.75
CA LEU A 268 -5.49 19.09 0.95
C LEU A 268 -6.28 20.11 1.81
N PHE A 269 -6.55 19.77 3.07
CA PHE A 269 -7.30 20.63 3.99
C PHE A 269 -6.42 21.72 4.61
N HIS A 270 -5.10 21.48 4.67
CA HIS A 270 -4.14 22.41 5.24
C HIS A 270 -3.25 22.96 4.12
N PRO A 271 -3.28 24.28 3.84
CA PRO A 271 -2.53 24.87 2.73
C PRO A 271 -1.00 24.76 2.90
N GLY A 272 -0.51 24.57 4.12
CA GLY A 272 0.90 24.35 4.45
C GLY A 272 1.31 22.88 4.62
N ALA A 273 0.46 21.92 4.26
CA ALA A 273 0.82 20.51 4.39
C ALA A 273 1.91 20.11 3.40
N GLU A 274 2.93 19.42 3.90
CA GLU A 274 4.00 18.84 3.10
C GLU A 274 3.67 17.40 2.67
N TRP A 275 4.41 16.90 1.68
CA TRP A 275 4.36 15.49 1.29
C TRP A 275 5.05 14.63 2.34
N ARG A 276 4.38 13.57 2.77
CA ARG A 276 4.90 12.61 3.77
C ARG A 276 4.83 11.19 3.24
N LEU A 277 5.71 10.33 3.72
CA LEU A 277 5.68 8.91 3.36
C LEU A 277 4.50 8.21 4.04
N CYS A 278 3.61 7.63 3.23
CA CYS A 278 2.41 6.93 3.67
C CYS A 278 2.60 5.42 3.67
N ALA A 279 3.12 4.84 2.59
CA ALA A 279 3.30 3.40 2.46
C ALA A 279 4.52 3.02 1.64
N ARG A 280 5.09 1.85 1.94
CA ARG A 280 6.07 1.14 1.12
C ARG A 280 5.41 -0.15 0.66
N LEU A 281 5.20 -0.29 -0.66
CA LEU A 281 4.57 -1.47 -1.23
C LEU A 281 5.64 -2.50 -1.58
N SER A 282 5.45 -3.73 -1.13
CA SER A 282 6.23 -4.89 -1.58
C SER A 282 5.72 -5.34 -2.94
N ILE A 283 6.63 -5.51 -3.91
CA ILE A 283 6.35 -6.18 -5.19
C ILE A 283 6.79 -7.64 -5.06
#